data_AF-A0AAN1PRP6-F1
#
_entry.id   AF-A0AAN1PRP6-F1
#
_cell.length_a   1.000
_cell.length_b   1.000
_cell.length_c   1.000
_cell.angle_alpha   90.00
_cell.angle_beta   90.00
_cell.angle_gamma   90.00
#
_symmetry.space_group_name_H-M   'P 1'
#
loop_
_entity.id
_entity.type
_entity.pdbx_description
1 polymer ?
#
loop_
_entity_poly.entity_id
_entity_poly.type
_entity_poly.pdbx_seq_one_letter_code
_entity_poly.pdbx_strand_id
1 'polypeptide(L)'
;MVNLTPEQITLLKWMRAGRTFEVCSDYCPHNGDVQPKSLLPIQVHHKTIHKLMKEGLIHYTPQQFNGLRWDVFSITEKGKGI
;
A
#
# COMPACT_ATOMS: atom_id res chain seq x y z
N MET A 1 -6.79 -13.15 -15.42
CA MET A 1 -7.50 -12.63 -14.23
C MET A 1 -6.53 -12.62 -13.07
N VAL A 2 -6.37 -11.49 -12.36
CA VAL A 2 -5.48 -11.44 -11.19
C VAL A 2 -6.13 -12.23 -10.07
N ASN A 3 -5.48 -13.29 -9.59
CA ASN A 3 -6.03 -14.13 -8.53
C ASN A 3 -5.74 -13.46 -7.17
N LEU A 4 -6.66 -12.62 -6.70
CA LEU A 4 -6.52 -11.84 -5.46
C LEU A 4 -7.21 -12.54 -4.30
N THR A 5 -6.62 -12.46 -3.11
CA THR A 5 -7.29 -12.93 -1.89
C THR A 5 -8.40 -11.95 -1.48
N PRO A 6 -9.41 -12.37 -0.69
CA PRO A 6 -10.46 -11.48 -0.20
C PRO A 6 -9.90 -10.25 0.53
N GLU A 7 -8.83 -10.42 1.32
CA GLU A 7 -8.14 -9.33 2.01
C GLU A 7 -7.53 -8.32 1.02
N GLN A 8 -6.89 -8.80 -0.04
CA GLN A 8 -6.32 -7.93 -1.09
C GLN A 8 -7.40 -7.10 -1.78
N ILE A 9 -8.55 -7.71 -2.05
CA ILE A 9 -9.72 -7.01 -2.62
C ILE A 9 -10.25 -5.96 -1.64
N THR A 10 -10.37 -6.31 -0.35
CA THR A 10 -10.81 -5.39 0.70
C THR A 10 -9.88 -4.18 0.82
N LEU A 11 -8.56 -4.39 0.75
CA LEU A 11 -7.59 -3.30 0.74
C LEU A 11 -7.76 -2.39 -0.48
N LEU A 12 -7.92 -2.97 -1.68
CA LEU A 12 -8.14 -2.19 -2.90
C LEU A 12 -9.44 -1.36 -2.83
N LYS A 13 -10.53 -1.95 -2.33
CA LYS A 13 -11.80 -1.23 -2.12
C LYS A 13 -11.64 -0.07 -1.13
N TRP A 14 -10.86 -0.27 -0.06
CA TRP A 14 -10.55 0.79 0.90
C TRP A 14 -9.72 1.91 0.27
N MET A 15 -8.71 1.58 -0.55
CA MET A 15 -7.91 2.58 -1.27
C MET A 15 -8.74 3.30 -2.36
N ARG A 16 -9.73 2.65 -2.96
CA ARG A 16 -10.66 3.25 -3.93
C ARG A 16 -11.43 4.44 -3.36
N ALA A 17 -11.60 4.51 -2.05
CA ALA A 17 -12.19 5.66 -1.37
C ALA A 17 -11.23 6.87 -1.22
N GLY A 18 -10.10 6.88 -1.94
CA GLY A 18 -9.09 7.95 -1.89
C GLY A 18 -8.12 7.81 -0.71
N ARG A 19 -8.06 6.64 -0.09
CA ARG A 19 -7.22 6.39 1.09
C ARG A 19 -5.85 5.82 0.67
N THR A 20 -4.83 6.20 1.42
CA THR A 20 -3.43 5.80 1.19
C THR A 20 -2.81 5.25 2.47
N PHE A 21 -1.73 4.50 2.32
CA PHE A 21 -0.89 4.06 3.44
C PHE A 21 0.59 4.24 3.08
N GLU A 22 1.42 4.38 4.09
CA GLU A 22 2.84 4.71 3.95
C GLU A 22 3.66 3.55 4.53
N VAL A 23 4.77 3.21 3.89
CA VAL A 23 5.69 2.19 4.40
C VAL A 23 7.07 2.79 4.52
N CYS A 24 7.71 2.63 5.68
CA CYS A 24 9.08 3.05 5.83
C CYS A 24 10.00 2.11 5.04
N SER A 25 10.79 2.68 4.14
CA SER A 25 11.69 1.93 3.25
C SER A 25 13.16 2.05 3.64
N ASP A 26 13.46 2.79 4.71
CA ASP A 26 14.82 2.92 5.23
C ASP A 26 15.14 1.81 6.23
N TYR A 27 16.40 1.41 6.25
CA TYR A 27 16.94 0.47 7.23
C TYR A 27 17.06 1.16 8.60
N CYS A 28 15.94 1.24 9.31
CA CYS A 28 15.79 1.84 10.63
C CYS A 28 14.88 0.96 11.51
N PRO A 29 14.67 1.28 12.80
CA PRO A 29 13.76 0.52 13.66
C PRO A 29 12.32 0.44 13.13
N HIS A 30 11.93 1.39 12.27
CA HIS A 30 10.64 1.45 11.63
C HIS A 30 10.61 0.75 10.26
N ASN A 31 11.68 0.06 9.84
CA ASN A 31 11.75 -0.56 8.52
C ASN A 31 10.57 -1.51 8.30
N GLY A 32 9.76 -1.21 7.28
CA GLY A 32 8.57 -1.98 6.96
C GLY A 32 7.35 -1.68 7.82
N ASP A 33 7.42 -0.70 8.73
CA ASP A 33 6.25 -0.19 9.45
C ASP A 33 5.26 0.43 8.46
N VAL A 34 4.00 0.05 8.62
CA VAL A 34 2.90 0.57 7.81
C VAL A 34 2.15 1.63 8.60
N GLN A 35 2.18 2.88 8.13
CA GLN A 35 1.43 3.98 8.71
C GLN A 35 0.30 4.41 7.77
N PRO A 36 -0.95 4.05 8.08
CA PRO A 36 -2.08 4.51 7.30
C PRO A 36 -2.59 5.85 7.82
N LYS A 37 -3.07 6.71 6.91
CA LYS A 37 -3.71 7.98 7.32
C LYS A 37 -5.07 7.80 8.01
N SER A 38 -5.62 6.59 7.94
CA SER A 38 -6.87 6.20 8.59
C SER A 38 -6.80 4.72 8.97
N LEU A 39 -7.70 4.23 9.84
CA LEU A 39 -7.69 2.83 10.26
C LEU A 39 -7.70 1.89 9.04
N LEU A 40 -6.69 1.01 8.96
CA LEU A 40 -6.61 0.00 7.91
C LEU A 40 -7.72 -1.03 8.06
N PRO A 41 -8.27 -1.53 6.95
CA PRO A 41 -9.31 -2.55 7.01
C PRO A 41 -8.74 -3.94 7.30
N ILE A 42 -7.42 -4.13 7.11
CA ILE A 42 -6.68 -5.36 7.29
C ILE A 42 -5.24 -5.06 7.73
N GLN A 43 -4.54 -6.07 8.24
CA GLN A 43 -3.09 -6.01 8.36
C GLN A 43 -2.44 -6.06 6.97
N VAL A 44 -1.55 -5.10 6.67
CA VAL A 44 -0.86 -5.04 5.38
C VAL A 44 0.51 -5.68 5.51
N HIS A 45 0.71 -6.79 4.81
CA HIS A 45 2.00 -7.47 4.75
C HIS A 45 2.80 -7.06 3.50
N HIS A 46 4.13 -7.06 3.61
CA HIS A 46 5.05 -6.81 2.48
C HIS A 46 4.76 -7.68 1.25
N LYS A 47 4.42 -8.95 1.44
CA LYS A 47 4.05 -9.86 0.34
C LYS A 47 2.83 -9.37 -0.43
N THR A 48 1.84 -8.80 0.27
CA THR A 48 0.64 -8.21 -0.33
C THR A 48 1.00 -6.96 -1.13
N ILE A 49 1.81 -6.05 -0.57
CA ILE A 49 2.27 -4.85 -1.27
C ILE A 49 3.03 -5.23 -2.55
N HIS A 50 4.00 -6.15 -2.46
CA HIS A 50 4.77 -6.61 -3.60
C HIS A 50 3.86 -7.19 -4.70
N LYS A 51 2.92 -8.06 -4.32
CA LYS A 51 1.99 -8.66 -5.28
C LYS A 51 1.14 -7.60 -5.98
N LEU A 52 0.54 -6.68 -5.22
CA LEU A 52 -0.30 -5.61 -5.78
C LEU A 52 0.50 -4.66 -6.69
N MET A 53 1.75 -4.35 -6.33
CA MET A 53 2.70 -3.58 -7.14
C MET A 53 3.06 -4.31 -8.44
N LYS A 54 3.43 -5.60 -8.36
CA LYS A 54 3.78 -6.43 -9.52
C LYS A 54 2.63 -6.54 -10.51
N GLU A 55 1.40 -6.61 -10.00
CA GLU A 55 0.18 -6.63 -10.80
C GLU A 55 -0.24 -5.23 -11.31
N GLY A 56 0.46 -4.17 -10.92
CA GLY A 56 0.19 -2.79 -11.32
C GLY A 56 -1.12 -2.21 -10.76
N LEU A 57 -1.61 -2.76 -9.64
CA LEU A 57 -2.87 -2.34 -9.00
C LEU A 57 -2.67 -1.17 -8.03
N ILE A 58 -1.46 -1.03 -7.50
CA ILE A 58 -1.03 0.09 -6.68
C ILE A 58 0.31 0.61 -7.21
N HIS A 59 0.63 1.85 -6.87
CA HIS A 59 1.93 2.47 -7.10
C HIS A 59 2.35 3.18 -5.81
N TYR A 60 3.64 3.51 -5.69
CA TYR A 60 4.11 4.34 -4.60
C TYR A 60 4.75 5.63 -5.12
N THR A 61 4.71 6.65 -4.28
CA THR A 61 5.53 7.86 -4.43
C THR A 61 6.43 7.98 -3.21
N PRO A 62 7.75 8.05 -3.37
CA PRO A 62 8.65 8.25 -2.23
C PRO A 62 8.45 9.65 -1.66
N GLN A 63 8.35 9.74 -0.34
CA GLN A 63 8.31 10.99 0.41
C GLN A 63 9.38 10.95 1.49
N GLN A 64 10.07 12.07 1.69
CA GLN A 64 10.99 12.22 2.81
C GLN A 64 10.30 12.97 3.94
N PHE A 65 10.30 12.37 5.12
CA PHE A 65 9.79 12.99 6.33
C PHE A 65 10.78 12.75 7.47
N ASN A 66 11.27 13.84 8.08
CA ASN A 66 12.27 13.81 9.16
C ASN A 66 13.54 12.99 8.81
N GLY A 67 13.99 13.06 7.55
CA GLY A 67 15.17 12.31 7.07
C GLY A 67 14.92 10.82 6.83
N LEU A 68 13.69 10.33 7.04
CA LEU A 68 13.27 8.97 6.71
C LEU A 68 12.49 8.96 5.39
N ARG A 69 12.75 7.97 4.55
CA ARG A 69 11.98 7.67 3.34
C ARG A 69 10.75 6.84 3.68
N TRP A 70 9.61 7.40 3.32
CA TRP A 70 8.30 6.77 3.36
C TRP A 70 7.77 6.60 1.95
N ASP A 71 7.52 5.36 1.54
CA ASP A 71 6.89 5.08 0.25
C ASP A 71 5.37 5.12 0.44
N VAL A 72 4.72 6.13 -0.12
CA VAL A 72 3.27 6.36 0.00
C VAL A 72 2.54 5.60 -1.10
N PHE A 73 1.79 4.57 -0.74
CA PHE A 73 1.07 3.71 -1.68
C PHE A 73 -0.32 4.25 -1.99
N SER A 74 -0.62 4.33 -3.29
CA SER A 74 -1.87 4.79 -3.86
C SER A 74 -2.39 3.82 -4.90
N ILE A 75 -3.72 3.74 -5.04
CA ILE A 75 -4.36 2.86 -6.02
C ILE A 75 -4.19 3.41 -7.44
N THR A 76 -3.95 2.53 -8.42
CA THR A 76 -3.92 2.91 -9.86
C THR A 76 -5.32 2.81 -10.48
N GLU A 77 -5.51 3.36 -11.68
CA GLU A 77 -6.77 3.17 -12.42
C GLU A 77 -7.10 1.68 -12.65
N LYS A 78 -6.08 0.85 -12.90
CA LYS A 78 -6.23 -0.60 -13.00
C LYS A 78 -6.73 -1.22 -11.68
N GLY A 79 -6.19 -0.78 -10.55
CA GLY A 79 -6.63 -1.21 -9.23
C GLY A 79 -8.07 -0.82 -8.90
N LYS A 80 -8.51 0.37 -9.35
CA LYS A 80 -9.89 0.86 -9.14
C LYS A 80 -10.94 0.03 -9.88
N GLY A 81 -10.55 -0.67 -10.95
CA GLY A 81 -11.42 -1.55 -11.73
C GLY A 81 -11.71 -2.91 -11.09
N ILE A 82 -11.10 -3.20 -9.92
CA ILE A 82 -11.37 -4.39 -9.09
C ILE A 82 -12.45 -4.08 -8.06
#